data_AF-A0A3R6B4E2-F1
#
_entry.id   AF-A0A3R6B4E2-F1
#
_cell.length_a   1.000
_cell.length_b   1.000
_cell.length_c   1.000
_cell.angle_alpha   90.00
_cell.angle_beta   90.00
_cell.angle_gamma   90.00
#
_symmetry.space_group_name_H-M   'P 1'
#
loop_
_entity.id
_entity.type
_entity.pdbx_description
1 polymer ?
#
loop_
_entity_poly.entity_id
_entity_poly.type
_entity_poly.pdbx_seq_one_letter_code
_entity_poly.pdbx_strand_id
1 'polypeptide(L)'
;MRKKRKILIVLIVGFTLAMASLFYFRDKQMIRSNDNPEIRSISIDYKKNGIYGTLDLSNNEISKDLNDRLVFIFNNVKIRNKLLPAIKSHTVLEGDTHITVKVDLDNSSLFVNLHNDSQFSSAQLNDKYYHIVNSERVYKEVYSLLFD
;
A
#
# COMPACT_ATOMS: atom_id res chain seq x y z
N MET A 1 26.99 -28.90 -32.14
CA MET A 1 26.08 -27.76 -32.41
C MET A 1 24.79 -27.72 -31.59
N ARG A 2 24.03 -28.82 -31.41
CA ARG A 2 22.74 -28.81 -30.68
C ARG A 2 22.82 -28.37 -29.20
N LYS A 3 23.87 -28.78 -28.46
CA LYS A 3 24.03 -28.42 -27.02
C LYS A 3 24.29 -26.91 -26.82
N LYS A 4 25.12 -26.29 -27.67
CA LYS A 4 25.40 -24.84 -27.66
C LYS A 4 24.15 -24.01 -28.00
N ARG A 5 23.34 -24.45 -28.98
CA ARG A 5 22.04 -23.81 -29.30
C ARG A 5 21.04 -23.90 -28.14
N LYS A 6 20.93 -25.05 -27.47
CA LYS A 6 20.05 -25.21 -26.29
C LYS A 6 20.45 -24.26 -25.15
N ILE A 7 21.76 -24.16 -24.86
CA ILE A 7 22.26 -23.24 -23.83
C ILE A 7 21.93 -21.79 -24.19
N LEU A 8 22.16 -21.38 -25.45
CA LEU A 8 21.84 -20.03 -25.91
C LEU A 8 20.35 -19.70 -25.75
N ILE A 9 19.45 -20.62 -26.09
CA ILE A 9 18.00 -20.43 -25.93
C ILE A 9 17.63 -20.24 -24.45
N VAL A 10 18.16 -21.07 -23.55
CA VAL A 10 17.91 -20.95 -22.11
C VAL A 10 18.37 -19.59 -21.57
N LEU A 11 19.54 -19.12 -22.01
CA LEU A 11 20.05 -17.80 -21.61
C LEU A 11 19.16 -16.66 -22.12
N ILE A 12 18.70 -16.71 -23.38
CA ILE A 12 17.80 -15.69 -23.93
C ILE A 12 16.48 -15.67 -23.16
N VAL A 13 15.87 -16.83 -22.91
CA VAL A 13 14.61 -16.93 -22.17
C VAL A 13 14.80 -16.42 -20.74
N GLY A 14 15.87 -16.82 -20.06
CA GLY A 14 16.19 -16.35 -18.71
C GLY A 14 16.37 -14.82 -18.64
N PHE A 15 17.07 -14.24 -19.61
CA PHE A 15 17.27 -12.80 -19.70
C PHE A 15 15.95 -12.05 -19.95
N THR A 16 15.12 -12.54 -20.88
CA THR A 16 13.82 -11.94 -21.17
C THR A 16 12.90 -11.97 -19.95
N LEU A 17 12.87 -13.09 -19.22
CA LEU A 17 12.09 -13.21 -17.97
C LEU A 17 12.60 -12.25 -16.90
N ALA A 18 13.92 -12.17 -16.69
CA ALA A 18 14.51 -11.24 -15.72
C ALA A 18 14.16 -9.79 -16.04
N MET A 19 14.23 -9.41 -17.33
CA MET A 19 13.88 -8.07 -17.78
C MET A 19 12.39 -7.77 -17.58
N ALA A 20 11.50 -8.70 -17.95
CA ALA A 20 10.07 -8.58 -17.73
C ALA A 20 9.72 -8.43 -16.24
N SER A 21 10.36 -9.21 -15.36
CA SER A 21 10.21 -9.08 -13.91
C SER A 21 10.65 -7.71 -13.40
N LEU A 22 11.78 -7.19 -13.89
CA LEU A 22 12.28 -5.87 -13.50
C LEU A 22 11.28 -4.76 -13.86
N PHE A 23 10.69 -4.82 -15.06
CA PHE A 23 9.64 -3.87 -15.46
C PHE A 23 8.34 -4.05 -14.68
N TYR A 24 7.96 -5.30 -14.39
CA TYR A 24 6.74 -5.60 -13.63
C TYR A 24 6.84 -5.12 -12.17
N PHE A 25 7.98 -5.32 -11.50
CA PHE A 25 8.19 -4.91 -10.11
C PHE A 25 8.78 -3.50 -9.95
N ARG A 26 8.85 -2.73 -11.04
CA ARG A 26 9.34 -1.35 -10.98
C ARG A 26 8.44 -0.50 -10.06
N ASP A 27 9.09 0.25 -9.19
CA ASP A 27 8.43 1.20 -8.32
C ASP A 27 7.69 2.29 -9.12
N LYS A 28 6.51 2.64 -8.65
CA LYS A 28 5.65 3.70 -9.16
C LYS A 28 5.24 4.59 -8.00
N GLN A 29 4.90 5.84 -8.26
CA GLN A 29 4.31 6.68 -7.22
C GLN A 29 2.93 6.15 -6.83
N MET A 30 2.61 6.19 -5.54
CA MET A 30 1.31 5.79 -5.02
C MET A 30 0.20 6.71 -5.56
N ILE A 31 0.42 8.02 -5.45
CA ILE A 31 -0.43 9.08 -5.99
C ILE A 31 0.33 9.74 -7.15
N ARG A 32 -0.35 10.01 -8.26
CA ARG A 32 0.32 10.65 -9.41
C ARG A 32 0.47 12.14 -9.14
N SER A 33 1.55 12.73 -9.63
CA SER A 33 1.86 14.16 -9.41
C SER A 33 0.82 15.16 -9.92
N ASN A 34 -0.12 14.73 -10.76
CA ASN A 34 -1.18 15.57 -11.31
C ASN A 34 -2.57 15.26 -10.70
N ASP A 35 -2.67 14.29 -9.80
CA ASP A 35 -3.91 14.02 -9.09
C ASP A 35 -4.11 15.09 -7.99
N ASN A 36 -5.36 15.40 -7.64
CA ASN A 36 -5.71 16.23 -6.49
C ASN A 36 -6.26 15.31 -5.37
N PRO A 37 -5.39 14.65 -4.59
CA PRO A 37 -5.83 13.70 -3.59
C PRO A 37 -6.53 14.39 -2.42
N GLU A 38 -7.62 13.78 -1.94
CA GLU A 38 -8.31 14.21 -0.72
C GLU A 38 -8.60 12.99 0.17
N ILE A 39 -8.30 13.09 1.46
CA ILE A 39 -8.63 12.02 2.40
C ILE A 39 -10.14 12.04 2.67
N ARG A 40 -10.82 10.96 2.26
CA ARG A 40 -12.26 10.81 2.42
C ARG A 40 -12.67 10.22 3.76
N SER A 41 -11.90 9.25 4.23
CA SER A 41 -12.18 8.58 5.51
C SER A 41 -10.95 7.86 6.02
N ILE A 42 -10.87 7.72 7.34
CA ILE A 42 -9.86 6.94 8.05
C ILE A 42 -10.62 5.97 8.94
N SER A 43 -10.28 4.68 8.89
CA SER A 43 -10.83 3.65 9.75
C SER A 43 -9.68 2.95 10.46
N ILE A 44 -9.82 2.77 11.76
CA ILE A 44 -8.78 2.19 12.61
C ILE A 44 -9.40 1.04 13.38
N ASP A 45 -8.99 -0.18 13.04
CA ASP A 45 -9.34 -1.39 13.79
C ASP A 45 -8.20 -1.72 14.75
N TYR A 46 -8.52 -1.99 16.02
CA TYR A 46 -7.54 -2.37 17.02
C TYR A 46 -8.10 -3.42 17.98
N LYS A 47 -7.20 -4.16 18.62
CA LYS A 47 -7.55 -5.07 19.70
C LYS A 47 -6.68 -4.80 20.92
N LYS A 48 -7.32 -4.42 22.03
CA LYS A 48 -6.66 -4.06 23.28
C LYS A 48 -7.39 -4.64 24.47
N ASN A 49 -6.64 -5.30 25.34
CA ASN A 49 -7.14 -6.05 26.50
C ASN A 49 -8.25 -7.04 26.14
N GLY A 50 -8.14 -7.73 25.00
CA GLY A 50 -9.15 -8.67 24.49
C GLY A 50 -10.39 -8.02 23.87
N ILE A 51 -10.50 -6.68 23.89
CA ILE A 51 -11.61 -5.94 23.31
C ILE A 51 -11.24 -5.49 21.90
N TYR A 52 -12.08 -5.85 20.92
CA TYR A 52 -12.02 -5.32 19.57
C TYR A 52 -12.72 -3.96 19.52
N GLY A 53 -12.07 -2.97 18.92
CA GLY A 53 -12.64 -1.65 18.69
C GLY A 53 -12.36 -1.17 17.27
N THR A 54 -13.26 -0.32 16.77
CA THR A 54 -13.11 0.40 15.52
C THR A 54 -13.33 1.88 15.78
N LEU A 55 -12.43 2.72 15.29
CA LEU A 55 -12.56 4.17 15.24
C LEU A 55 -12.66 4.60 13.77
N ASP A 56 -13.75 5.26 13.42
CA ASP A 56 -13.96 5.79 12.07
C ASP A 56 -13.98 7.32 12.11
N LEU A 57 -13.24 7.94 11.20
CA LEU A 57 -13.27 9.38 10.92
C LEU A 57 -13.76 9.56 9.49
N SER A 58 -14.88 10.27 9.35
CA SER A 58 -15.44 10.68 8.07
C SER A 58 -14.85 12.02 7.61
N ASN A 59 -15.02 12.39 6.32
CA ASN A 59 -14.38 13.57 5.73
C ASN A 59 -14.60 14.86 6.57
N ASN A 60 -15.82 15.10 7.07
CA ASN A 60 -16.15 16.27 7.88
C ASN A 60 -15.50 16.28 9.27
N GLU A 61 -14.99 15.15 9.74
CA GLU A 61 -14.26 15.01 11.00
C GLU A 61 -12.74 15.12 10.81
N ILE A 62 -12.27 15.02 9.57
CA ILE A 62 -10.85 15.15 9.23
C ILE A 62 -10.51 16.63 9.08
N SER A 63 -9.62 17.13 9.94
CA SER A 63 -9.14 18.50 9.84
C SER A 63 -8.34 18.71 8.54
N LYS A 64 -8.34 19.94 8.04
CA LYS A 64 -7.55 20.29 6.84
C LYS A 64 -6.07 19.97 7.03
N ASP A 65 -5.51 20.27 8.20
CA ASP A 65 -4.10 19.96 8.51
C ASP A 65 -3.83 18.44 8.46
N LEU A 66 -4.70 17.63 9.04
CA LEU A 66 -4.57 16.17 8.99
C LEU A 66 -4.65 15.65 7.55
N ASN A 67 -5.58 16.17 6.75
CA ASN A 67 -5.71 15.84 5.33
C ASN A 67 -4.41 16.18 4.57
N ASP A 68 -3.94 17.44 4.67
CA ASP A 68 -2.74 17.93 3.98
C ASP A 68 -1.49 17.11 4.36
N ARG A 69 -1.34 16.74 5.64
CA ARG A 69 -0.21 15.94 6.12
C ARG A 69 -0.27 14.48 5.65
N LEU A 70 -1.44 13.84 5.65
CA LEU A 70 -1.62 12.48 5.11
C LEU A 70 -1.37 12.45 3.61
N VAL A 71 -1.92 13.41 2.86
CA VAL A 71 -1.67 13.59 1.44
C VAL A 71 -0.18 13.76 1.16
N PHE A 72 0.51 14.59 1.95
CA PHE A 72 1.96 14.77 1.83
C PHE A 72 2.72 13.45 2.02
N ILE A 73 2.37 12.65 3.03
CA ILE A 73 2.97 11.32 3.22
C ILE A 73 2.75 10.48 1.96
N PHE A 74 1.50 10.28 1.54
CA PHE A 74 1.18 9.36 0.43
C PHE A 74 1.72 9.80 -0.93
N ASN A 75 1.87 11.10 -1.18
CA ASN A 75 2.52 11.64 -2.38
C ASN A 75 4.01 11.24 -2.48
N ASN A 76 4.66 10.95 -1.36
CA ASN A 76 6.06 10.55 -1.30
C ASN A 76 6.25 9.03 -1.17
N VAL A 77 5.17 8.25 -1.18
CA VAL A 77 5.23 6.79 -1.08
C VAL A 77 5.24 6.14 -2.46
N LYS A 78 6.08 5.13 -2.61
CA LYS A 78 6.13 4.28 -3.80
C LYS A 78 5.35 2.99 -3.59
N ILE A 79 4.76 2.49 -4.66
CA ILE A 79 4.10 1.20 -4.73
C ILE A 79 4.68 0.35 -5.86
N ARG A 80 4.63 -0.97 -5.69
CA ARG A 80 5.04 -1.95 -6.71
C ARG A 80 4.00 -3.05 -6.85
N ASN A 81 3.92 -3.66 -8.03
CA ASN A 81 3.02 -4.81 -8.24
C ASN A 81 3.34 -5.93 -7.25
N LYS A 82 2.31 -6.63 -6.74
CA LYS A 82 2.50 -7.86 -5.96
C LYS A 82 2.57 -9.06 -6.91
N LEU A 83 3.47 -10.00 -6.62
CA LEU A 83 3.52 -11.30 -7.31
C LEU A 83 2.33 -12.17 -6.90
N LEU A 84 2.04 -12.18 -5.59
CA LEU A 84 0.98 -12.96 -4.99
C LEU A 84 -0.25 -12.09 -4.75
N PRO A 85 -1.47 -12.68 -4.80
CA PRO A 85 -2.69 -11.97 -4.42
C PRO A 85 -2.54 -11.34 -3.04
N ALA A 86 -3.19 -10.19 -2.82
CA ALA A 86 -3.28 -9.65 -1.47
C ALA A 86 -4.00 -10.65 -0.56
N ILE A 87 -3.51 -10.72 0.68
CA ILE A 87 -4.20 -11.45 1.75
C ILE A 87 -5.49 -10.67 2.01
N LYS A 88 -6.63 -11.29 1.72
CA LYS A 88 -7.95 -10.64 1.77
C LYS A 88 -8.48 -10.43 3.18
N SER A 89 -7.90 -11.12 4.17
CA SER A 89 -8.36 -11.10 5.54
C SER A 89 -7.18 -11.22 6.49
N HIS A 90 -7.03 -10.25 7.37
CA HIS A 90 -6.18 -10.32 8.54
C HIS A 90 -7.07 -10.17 9.77
N THR A 91 -6.90 -11.05 10.75
CA THR A 91 -7.56 -10.91 12.05
C THR A 91 -6.67 -10.04 12.92
N VAL A 92 -7.19 -8.89 13.36
CA VAL A 92 -6.49 -8.01 14.30
C VAL A 92 -6.22 -8.79 15.60
N LEU A 93 -4.95 -9.06 15.87
CA LEU A 93 -4.51 -9.75 17.07
C LEU A 93 -4.32 -8.76 18.22
N GLU A 94 -4.11 -9.29 19.41
CA GLU A 94 -3.89 -8.48 20.61
C GLU A 94 -2.66 -7.57 20.43
N GLY A 95 -2.84 -6.26 20.59
CA GLY A 95 -1.79 -5.27 20.35
C GLY A 95 -1.63 -4.84 18.89
N ASP A 96 -2.40 -5.42 17.96
CA ASP A 96 -2.42 -4.98 16.57
C ASP A 96 -3.28 -3.73 16.39
N THR A 97 -2.86 -2.90 15.45
CA THR A 97 -3.64 -1.75 14.96
C THR A 97 -3.54 -1.72 13.45
N HIS A 98 -4.70 -1.76 12.81
CA HIS A 98 -4.88 -1.69 11.36
C HIS A 98 -5.51 -0.35 11.00
N ILE A 99 -4.85 0.40 10.13
CA ILE A 99 -5.30 1.72 9.67
C ILE A 99 -5.66 1.59 8.19
N THR A 100 -6.91 1.87 7.85
CA THR A 100 -7.39 2.00 6.48
C THR A 100 -7.65 3.46 6.17
N VAL A 101 -6.97 4.01 5.18
CA VAL A 101 -7.21 5.38 4.69
C VAL A 101 -7.76 5.32 3.28
N LYS A 102 -8.95 5.90 3.09
CA LYS A 102 -9.55 6.07 1.77
C LYS A 102 -9.23 7.45 1.24
N VAL A 103 -8.64 7.49 0.05
CA VAL A 103 -8.23 8.70 -0.65
C VAL A 103 -9.01 8.78 -1.95
N ASP A 104 -9.73 9.88 -2.15
CA ASP A 104 -10.33 10.19 -3.44
C ASP A 104 -9.26 10.84 -4.34
N LEU A 105 -9.21 10.42 -5.60
CA LEU A 105 -8.35 10.93 -6.66
C LEU A 105 -9.24 11.39 -7.82
N ASP A 106 -8.71 12.21 -8.72
CA ASP A 106 -9.47 12.79 -9.84
C ASP A 106 -10.34 11.80 -10.63
N ASN A 107 -9.85 10.57 -10.85
CA ASN A 107 -10.52 9.55 -11.68
C ASN A 107 -10.66 8.18 -11.01
N SER A 108 -10.36 8.07 -9.71
CA SER A 108 -10.36 6.78 -9.00
C SER A 108 -10.36 6.96 -7.49
N SER A 109 -10.50 5.88 -6.73
CA SER A 109 -10.21 5.87 -5.30
C SER A 109 -9.02 4.98 -4.99
N LEU A 110 -8.20 5.41 -4.03
CA LEU A 110 -7.09 4.67 -3.46
C LEU A 110 -7.46 4.27 -2.03
N PHE A 111 -7.27 3.00 -1.69
CA PHE A 111 -7.33 2.54 -0.30
C PHE A 111 -5.92 2.19 0.15
N VAL A 112 -5.48 2.80 1.24
CA VAL A 112 -4.18 2.54 1.87
C VAL A 112 -4.44 1.76 3.15
N ASN A 113 -4.10 0.47 3.14
CA ASN A 113 -4.22 -0.41 4.28
C ASN A 113 -2.83 -0.55 4.94
N LEU A 114 -2.71 -0.12 6.19
CA LEU A 114 -1.46 -0.09 6.93
C LEU A 114 -1.60 -0.92 8.20
N HIS A 115 -0.67 -1.85 8.38
CA HIS A 115 -0.62 -2.76 9.51
C HIS A 115 0.74 -2.65 10.20
N ASN A 116 0.76 -2.86 11.52
CA ASN A 116 2.00 -3.03 12.30
C ASN A 116 2.89 -4.13 11.70
N ASP A 117 2.29 -5.24 11.26
CA ASP A 117 2.93 -6.23 10.43
C ASP A 117 2.88 -5.82 8.96
N SER A 118 4.03 -5.31 8.50
CA SER A 118 4.25 -4.75 7.17
C SER A 118 3.86 -5.68 6.00
N GLN A 119 3.77 -7.01 6.21
CA GLN A 119 3.40 -7.96 5.16
C GLN A 119 1.93 -7.83 4.72
N PHE A 120 1.07 -7.35 5.62
CA PHE A 120 -0.35 -7.12 5.37
C PHE A 120 -0.65 -5.72 4.81
N SER A 121 0.32 -4.80 4.92
CA SER A 121 0.17 -3.46 4.35
C SER A 121 0.07 -3.49 2.82
N SER A 122 -0.87 -2.72 2.28
CA SER A 122 -1.12 -2.68 0.83
C SER A 122 -1.84 -1.41 0.40
N ALA A 123 -1.63 -1.05 -0.86
CA ALA A 123 -2.41 -0.02 -1.54
C ALA A 123 -3.34 -0.69 -2.56
N GLN A 124 -4.62 -0.32 -2.58
CA GLN A 124 -5.58 -0.81 -3.56
C GLN A 124 -6.02 0.35 -4.45
N LEU A 125 -5.80 0.20 -5.76
CA LEU A 125 -6.20 1.16 -6.78
C LEU A 125 -6.92 0.40 -7.91
N ASN A 126 -8.17 0.77 -8.21
CA ASN A 126 -9.00 0.13 -9.24
C ASN A 126 -9.01 -1.41 -9.12
N ASP A 127 -9.32 -1.91 -7.92
CA ASP A 127 -9.35 -3.35 -7.56
C ASP A 127 -8.03 -4.11 -7.68
N LYS A 128 -6.91 -3.42 -7.91
CA LYS A 128 -5.57 -4.00 -7.90
C LYS A 128 -4.84 -3.65 -6.64
N TYR A 129 -4.23 -4.65 -6.02
CA TYR A 129 -3.44 -4.51 -4.82
C TYR A 129 -1.95 -4.40 -5.15
N TYR A 130 -1.30 -3.45 -4.51
CA TYR A 130 0.11 -3.15 -4.64
C TYR A 130 0.80 -3.29 -3.28
N HIS A 131 2.08 -3.64 -3.32
CA HIS A 131 2.94 -3.56 -2.15
C HIS A 131 3.36 -2.10 -1.96
N ILE A 132 3.20 -1.60 -0.74
CA ILE A 132 3.71 -0.30 -0.33
C ILE A 132 5.20 -0.46 -0.02
N VAL A 133 6.04 0.23 -0.78
CA VAL A 133 7.50 0.21 -0.56
C VAL A 133 7.80 0.88 0.78
N ASN A 134 8.56 0.20 1.63
CA ASN A 134 8.89 0.66 2.99
C ASN A 134 7.65 0.86 3.88
N SER A 135 6.67 -0.05 3.77
CA SER A 135 5.38 0.03 4.49
C SER A 135 5.51 0.19 6.00
N GLU A 136 6.52 -0.40 6.65
CA GLU A 136 6.76 -0.23 8.09
C GLU A 136 6.99 1.25 8.46
N ARG A 137 7.79 1.96 7.67
CA ARG A 137 8.02 3.40 7.88
C ARG A 137 6.75 4.20 7.67
N VAL A 138 6.01 3.92 6.59
CA VAL A 138 4.74 4.60 6.28
C VAL A 138 3.71 4.38 7.39
N TYR A 139 3.60 3.14 7.90
CA TYR A 139 2.75 2.82 9.04
C TYR A 139 3.12 3.66 10.26
N LYS A 140 4.40 3.73 10.63
CA LYS A 140 4.84 4.53 11.79
C LYS A 140 4.56 6.02 11.63
N GLU A 141 4.83 6.59 10.45
CA GLU A 141 4.56 8.01 10.17
C GLU A 141 3.06 8.34 10.26
N VAL A 142 2.20 7.49 9.69
CA VAL A 142 0.74 7.66 9.76
C VAL A 142 0.21 7.41 11.17
N TYR A 143 0.72 6.38 11.87
CA TYR A 143 0.31 6.07 13.23
C TYR A 143 0.62 7.25 14.18
N SER A 144 1.85 7.77 14.16
CA SER A 144 2.21 8.95 14.95
C SER A 144 1.32 10.16 14.62
N LEU A 145 1.01 10.38 13.35
CA LEU A 145 0.13 11.47 12.94
C LEU A 145 -1.30 11.36 13.50
N LEU A 146 -1.79 10.15 13.76
CA LEU A 146 -3.16 9.91 14.23
C LEU A 146 -3.28 9.83 15.76
N PHE A 147 -2.19 9.50 16.46
CA PHE A 147 -2.22 9.18 17.89
C PHE A 147 -1.30 10.03 18.78
N ASP A 148 -0.38 10.81 18.21
CA ASP A 148 0.46 11.79 18.92
C ASP A 148 -0.15 13.20 18.86
#